data_AF-F7J0D8-F1
#
_entry.id   AF-F7J0D8-F1
#
_cell.length_a   1.000
_cell.length_b   1.000
_cell.length_c   1.000
_cell.angle_alpha   90.00
_cell.angle_beta   90.00
_cell.angle_gamma   90.00
#
_symmetry.space_group_name_H-M   'P 1'
#
loop_
_entity.id
_entity.type
_entity.pdbx_description
1 polymer ?
#
loop_
_entity_poly.entity_id
_entity_poly.type
_entity_poly.pdbx_seq_one_letter_code
_entity_poly.pdbx_strand_id
1 'polypeptide(L)'
;MRGKNELDKSKVKSLYLDGFSANEIAIRMDSNREAVKKCIQRNFSDLREHNKAKRELKKLQDEEIRKITHRECKKYMSDRNFVKTNSSIYKHNGHGNFSVKKEEEIGCVVPFDVPKHFSFKKKF
;
A
#
# COMPACT_ATOMS: atom_id res chain seq x y z
N MET A 1 -38.12 0.07 20.37
CA MET A 1 -37.08 -0.87 19.93
C MET A 1 -36.36 -0.28 18.72
N ARG A 2 -35.05 0.00 18.80
CA ARG A 2 -34.26 0.44 17.63
C ARG A 2 -33.91 -0.78 16.78
N GLY A 3 -34.25 -0.74 15.50
CA GLY A 3 -34.19 -1.89 14.59
C GLY A 3 -32.78 -2.40 14.32
N LYS A 4 -32.69 -3.69 13.98
CA LYS A 4 -31.48 -4.50 13.65
C LYS A 4 -30.57 -3.97 12.52
N ASN A 5 -30.80 -2.75 11.99
CA ASN A 5 -30.10 -2.18 10.82
C ASN A 5 -29.55 -0.77 11.07
N GLU A 6 -29.47 -0.30 12.32
CA GLU A 6 -28.99 1.06 12.59
C GLU A 6 -27.46 1.11 12.61
N LEU A 7 -26.88 1.85 11.66
CA LEU A 7 -25.43 2.06 11.57
C LEU A 7 -24.90 2.73 12.84
N ASP A 8 -23.92 2.10 13.50
CA ASP A 8 -23.30 2.66 14.70
C ASP A 8 -22.47 3.92 14.36
N LYS A 9 -23.09 5.07 14.62
CA LYS A 9 -22.50 6.39 14.36
C LYS A 9 -21.22 6.62 15.16
N SER A 10 -21.12 6.09 16.37
CA SER A 10 -19.96 6.29 17.24
C SER A 10 -18.73 5.61 16.65
N LYS A 11 -18.90 4.38 16.14
CA LYS A 11 -17.87 3.61 15.46
C LYS A 11 -17.49 4.20 14.11
N VAL A 12 -18.45 4.72 13.34
CA VAL A 12 -18.16 5.49 12.11
C VAL A 12 -17.31 6.72 12.43
N LYS A 13 -17.64 7.45 13.50
CA LYS A 13 -16.91 8.65 13.91
C LYS A 13 -15.47 8.32 14.28
N SER A 14 -15.23 7.29 15.10
CA SER A 14 -13.89 6.91 15.53
C SER A 14 -13.02 6.52 14.32
N LEU A 15 -13.52 5.65 13.44
CA LEU A 15 -12.79 5.24 12.25
C LEU A 15 -12.55 6.42 11.29
N TYR A 16 -13.50 7.34 11.18
CA TYR A 16 -13.30 8.54 10.35
C TYR A 16 -12.25 9.47 10.94
N LEU A 17 -12.20 9.63 12.27
CA LEU A 17 -11.12 10.39 12.93
C LEU A 17 -9.75 9.73 12.77
N ASP A 18 -9.69 8.40 12.66
CA ASP A 18 -8.45 7.66 12.40
C ASP A 18 -7.95 7.79 10.95
N GLY A 19 -8.67 8.52 10.08
CA GLY A 19 -8.28 8.76 8.70
C GLY A 19 -8.84 7.75 7.69
N PHE A 20 -9.75 6.86 8.09
CA PHE A 20 -10.37 5.93 7.14
C PHE A 20 -11.37 6.63 6.21
N SER A 21 -11.42 6.19 4.97
CA SER A 21 -12.43 6.60 3.98
C SER A 21 -13.76 5.86 4.21
N ALA A 22 -14.85 6.40 3.66
CA ALA A 22 -16.17 5.76 3.75
C ALA A 22 -16.19 4.30 3.25
N ASN A 23 -15.40 3.98 2.21
CA ASN A 23 -15.28 2.62 1.68
C ASN A 23 -14.58 1.69 2.69
N GLU A 24 -13.48 2.15 3.27
CA GLU A 24 -12.70 1.38 4.25
C GLU A 24 -13.47 1.16 5.55
N ILE A 25 -14.27 2.15 5.96
CA ILE A 25 -15.18 2.05 7.10
C ILE A 25 -16.28 1.02 6.81
N ALA A 26 -16.89 1.09 5.63
CA ALA A 26 -17.92 0.14 5.20
C ALA A 26 -17.42 -1.30 5.21
N ILE A 27 -16.20 -1.55 4.70
CA ILE A 27 -15.56 -2.88 4.72
C ILE A 27 -15.34 -3.35 6.17
N ARG A 28 -14.79 -2.49 7.05
CA ARG A 28 -14.52 -2.85 8.45
C ARG A 28 -15.78 -3.08 9.29
N MET A 29 -16.88 -2.43 8.91
CA MET A 29 -18.16 -2.52 9.62
C MET A 29 -19.15 -3.48 8.96
N ASP A 30 -18.75 -4.19 7.90
CA ASP A 30 -19.62 -5.03 7.07
C ASP A 30 -20.95 -4.34 6.75
N SER A 31 -20.85 -3.09 6.30
CA SER A 31 -21.97 -2.16 6.18
C SER A 31 -22.08 -1.60 4.77
N ASN A 32 -23.27 -1.14 4.38
CA ASN A 32 -23.47 -0.50 3.09
C ASN A 32 -22.66 0.81 2.99
N ARG A 33 -21.78 0.88 1.98
CA ARG A 33 -20.96 2.04 1.65
C ARG A 33 -21.75 3.35 1.55
N GLU A 34 -22.91 3.34 0.88
CA GLU A 34 -23.72 4.55 0.69
C GLU A 34 -24.38 5.00 2.01
N ALA A 35 -24.70 4.06 2.90
CA ALA A 35 -25.18 4.38 4.24
C ALA A 35 -24.09 5.06 5.08
N VAL A 36 -22.85 4.55 5.05
CA VAL A 36 -21.69 5.15 5.72
C VAL A 36 -21.40 6.54 5.17
N LYS A 37 -21.41 6.70 3.84
CA LYS A 37 -21.18 8.01 3.19
C LYS A 37 -22.23 9.05 3.61
N LYS A 38 -23.51 8.68 3.61
CA LYS A 38 -24.61 9.55 4.09
C LYS A 38 -24.46 9.86 5.58
N CYS A 39 -24.03 8.91 6.40
CA CYS A 39 -23.77 9.13 7.82
C CYS A 39 -22.67 10.17 8.04
N ILE A 40 -21.54 10.04 7.34
CA ILE A 40 -20.42 11.00 7.43
C ILE A 40 -20.88 12.39 6.98
N GLN A 41 -21.53 12.48 5.82
CA GLN A 41 -21.97 13.77 5.27
C GLN A 41 -22.93 14.52 6.20
N ARG A 42 -23.85 13.80 6.87
CA ARG A 42 -24.88 14.41 7.72
C ARG A 42 -24.40 14.73 9.14
N ASN A 43 -23.46 13.95 9.68
CA ASN A 43 -23.10 14.03 11.10
C ASN A 43 -21.66 14.46 11.37
N PHE A 44 -20.74 14.31 10.39
CA PHE A 44 -19.29 14.42 10.60
C PHE A 44 -18.60 15.23 9.49
N SER A 45 -19.32 16.14 8.84
CA SER A 45 -18.79 16.99 7.77
C SER A 45 -17.73 17.99 8.28
N ASP A 46 -17.87 18.40 9.54
CA ASP A 46 -16.93 19.22 10.31
C ASP A 46 -15.56 18.53 10.51
N LEU A 47 -15.53 17.19 10.56
CA LEU A 47 -14.31 16.41 10.79
C LEU A 47 -13.49 16.16 9.52
N ARG A 48 -13.89 16.73 8.37
CA ARG A 48 -13.26 16.48 7.08
C ARG A 48 -11.79 16.87 7.04
N GLU A 49 -11.44 18.05 7.54
CA GLU A 49 -10.04 18.51 7.54
C GLU A 49 -9.17 17.68 8.49
N HIS A 50 -9.72 17.24 9.63
CA HIS A 50 -9.03 16.32 10.52
C HIS A 50 -8.74 14.97 9.86
N ASN A 51 -9.75 14.36 9.22
CA ASN A 51 -9.57 13.11 8.47
C ASN A 51 -8.51 13.27 7.37
N LYS A 52 -8.55 14.38 6.62
CA LYS A 52 -7.56 14.69 5.58
C LYS A 52 -6.15 14.78 6.15
N ALA A 53 -5.95 15.54 7.23
CA ALA A 53 -4.65 15.66 7.89
C ALA A 53 -4.11 14.31 8.36
N LYS A 54 -4.97 13.46 8.95
CA LYS A 54 -4.60 12.09 9.35
C LYS A 54 -4.19 11.22 8.18
N ARG A 55 -4.89 11.33 7.05
CA ARG A 55 -4.54 10.59 5.82
C ARG A 55 -3.21 11.01 5.24
N GLU A 56 -2.93 12.30 5.19
CA GLU A 56 -1.64 12.80 4.70
C GLU A 56 -0.50 12.37 5.64
N LEU A 57 -0.69 12.46 6.95
CA LEU A 57 0.30 11.99 7.93
C LEU A 57 0.60 10.50 7.75
N LYS A 58 -0.43 9.68 7.54
CA LYS A 58 -0.25 8.24 7.30
C LYS A 58 0.54 7.96 6.02
N LYS A 59 0.27 8.67 4.92
CA LYS A 59 1.05 8.54 3.68
C LYS A 59 2.53 8.84 3.90
N LEU A 60 2.84 9.93 4.63
CA LEU A 60 4.22 10.30 4.94
C LEU A 60 4.91 9.21 5.79
N GLN A 61 4.20 8.64 6.77
CA GLN A 61 4.72 7.52 7.55
C GLN A 61 4.98 6.28 6.69
N ASP A 62 4.03 5.90 5.85
CA ASP A 62 4.16 4.74 4.96
C ASP A 62 5.32 4.92 3.96
N GLU A 63 5.52 6.14 3.44
CA GLU A 63 6.66 6.49 2.59
C GLU A 63 8.00 6.38 3.33
N GLU A 64 8.06 6.84 4.58
CA GLU A 64 9.27 6.76 5.38
C GLU A 64 9.61 5.31 5.75
N ILE A 65 8.60 4.53 6.16
CA ILE A 65 8.73 3.08 6.39
C ILE A 65 9.27 2.41 5.14
N ARG A 66 8.71 2.73 3.96
CA ARG A 66 9.16 2.17 2.68
C ARG A 66 10.61 2.50 2.39
N LYS A 67 11.04 3.75 2.61
CA LYS A 67 12.43 4.18 2.40
C LYS A 67 13.40 3.44 3.33
N ILE A 68 13.09 3.39 4.61
CA ILE A 68 13.92 2.71 5.62
C ILE A 68 14.01 1.22 5.31
N THR A 69 12.86 0.58 5.02
CA THR A 69 12.79 -0.84 4.65
C THR A 69 13.69 -1.12 3.44
N HIS A 70 13.58 -0.31 2.38
CA HIS A 70 14.38 -0.49 1.17
C HIS A 70 15.88 -0.30 1.42
N ARG A 71 16.24 0.64 2.31
CA ARG A 71 17.62 0.86 2.73
C ARG A 71 18.18 -0.35 3.48
N GLU A 72 17.43 -0.89 4.43
CA GLU A 72 17.85 -2.06 5.21
C GLU A 72 17.97 -3.31 4.34
N CYS A 73 17.04 -3.57 3.43
CA CYS A 73 17.13 -4.70 2.47
C CYS A 73 18.41 -4.65 1.62
N LYS A 74 18.89 -3.45 1.29
CA LYS A 74 20.08 -3.25 0.45
C LYS A 74 21.39 -3.10 1.22
N LYS A 75 21.34 -3.16 2.55
CA LYS A 75 22.50 -2.91 3.42
C LYS A 75 23.65 -3.87 3.18
N TYR A 76 23.35 -5.14 2.94
CA TYR A 76 24.35 -6.20 2.78
C TYR A 76 24.55 -6.64 1.33
N MET A 77 23.55 -6.43 0.47
CA MET A 77 23.61 -6.83 -0.94
C MET A 77 23.01 -5.75 -1.83
N SER A 78 23.79 -5.27 -2.79
CA SER A 78 23.30 -4.34 -3.81
C SER A 78 22.46 -5.07 -4.86
N ASP A 79 21.51 -4.36 -5.49
CA ASP A 79 20.71 -4.89 -6.61
C ASP A 79 21.59 -5.50 -7.71
N ARG A 80 22.76 -4.88 -7.96
CA ARG A 80 23.73 -5.37 -8.94
C ARG A 80 24.21 -6.77 -8.59
N ASN A 81 24.63 -6.98 -7.34
CA ASN A 81 25.14 -8.27 -6.88
C ASN A 81 24.00 -9.30 -6.77
N PHE A 82 22.82 -8.85 -6.35
CA PHE A 82 21.63 -9.68 -6.30
C PHE A 82 21.27 -10.25 -7.68
N VAL A 83 21.16 -9.39 -8.70
CA VAL A 83 20.82 -9.80 -10.08
C VAL A 83 21.88 -10.73 -10.68
N LYS A 84 23.16 -10.48 -10.40
CA LYS A 84 24.26 -11.34 -10.87
C LYS A 84 24.20 -12.74 -10.24
N THR A 85 23.96 -12.81 -8.94
CA THR A 85 23.97 -14.08 -8.19
C THR A 85 22.70 -14.88 -8.45
N ASN A 86 21.56 -14.20 -8.63
CA ASN A 86 20.25 -14.80 -8.84
C ASN A 86 19.77 -14.62 -10.30
N SER A 87 20.64 -14.83 -11.29
CA SER A 87 20.32 -14.55 -12.70
C SER A 87 19.17 -15.42 -13.27
N SER A 88 18.91 -16.58 -12.67
CA SER A 88 17.89 -17.54 -13.09
C SER A 88 16.45 -17.01 -13.03
N ILE A 89 16.16 -16.09 -12.10
CA ILE A 89 14.81 -15.50 -11.92
C ILE A 89 14.53 -14.33 -12.88
N TYR A 90 15.52 -13.93 -13.68
CA TYR A 90 15.42 -12.78 -14.58
C TYR A 90 15.29 -13.20 -16.05
N LYS A 91 14.59 -12.38 -16.83
CA LYS A 91 14.64 -12.34 -18.29
C LYS A 91 15.67 -11.31 -18.72
N HIS A 92 16.44 -11.67 -19.74
CA HIS A 92 17.38 -10.76 -20.37
C HIS A 92 16.75 -10.14 -21.62
N ASN A 93 16.49 -8.84 -21.59
CA ASN A 93 15.77 -8.14 -22.67
C ASN A 93 16.73 -7.49 -23.68
N GLY A 94 17.99 -7.94 -23.72
CA GLY A 94 19.05 -7.29 -24.48
C GLY A 94 19.61 -6.04 -23.78
N HIS A 95 20.77 -5.56 -24.25
CA HIS A 95 21.42 -4.33 -23.79
C HIS A 95 21.71 -4.23 -22.27
N GLY A 96 21.81 -5.35 -21.55
CA GLY A 96 22.09 -5.37 -20.12
C GLY A 96 20.90 -4.98 -19.24
N ASN A 97 19.67 -5.13 -19.75
CA ASN A 97 18.43 -4.91 -19.01
C ASN A 97 17.86 -6.25 -18.52
N PHE A 98 17.49 -6.29 -17.24
CA PHE A 98 16.95 -7.45 -16.54
C PHE A 98 15.55 -7.10 -16.01
N SER A 99 14.60 -8.00 -16.24
CA SER A 99 13.26 -7.94 -15.66
C SER A 99 12.93 -9.27 -15.00
N VAL A 100 12.36 -9.25 -13.80
CA VAL A 100 11.96 -10.48 -13.11
C VAL A 100 10.95 -11.26 -13.97
N LYS A 101 11.13 -12.59 -14.06
CA LYS A 101 10.18 -13.49 -14.71
C LYS A 101 8.83 -13.43 -14.01
N LYS A 102 7.76 -13.85 -14.68
CA LYS A 102 6.46 -13.92 -14.01
C LYS A 102 6.48 -15.02 -12.95
N GLU A 103 5.65 -14.89 -11.91
CA GLU A 103 5.61 -15.84 -10.81
C GLU A 103 5.28 -17.27 -11.29
N GLU A 104 4.48 -17.40 -12.36
CA GLU A 104 4.15 -18.70 -12.95
C GLU A 104 5.37 -19.38 -13.59
N GLU A 105 6.33 -18.61 -14.11
CA GLU A 105 7.56 -19.12 -14.71
C GLU A 105 8.63 -19.48 -13.67
N ILE A 106 8.60 -18.80 -12.52
CA ILE A 106 9.53 -19.06 -11.40
C ILE A 106 8.98 -20.17 -10.50
N GLY A 107 7.65 -20.35 -10.46
CA GLY A 107 6.96 -21.29 -9.58
C GLY A 107 6.85 -20.82 -8.13
N CYS A 108 7.11 -19.54 -7.84
CA CYS A 108 7.01 -18.97 -6.51
C CYS A 108 6.64 -17.47 -6.53
N VAL A 109 6.12 -17.00 -5.40
CA VAL A 109 5.84 -15.58 -5.17
C VAL A 109 7.15 -14.79 -5.13
N VAL A 110 7.18 -13.63 -5.78
CA VAL A 110 8.34 -12.74 -5.78
C VAL A 110 8.28 -11.81 -4.57
N PRO A 111 9.24 -11.90 -3.63
CA PRO A 111 9.30 -11.01 -2.47
C PRO A 111 9.41 -9.52 -2.87
N PHE A 112 8.99 -8.64 -1.96
CA PHE A 112 8.90 -7.20 -2.25
C PHE A 112 10.27 -6.54 -2.50
N ASP A 113 11.33 -7.09 -1.90
CA ASP A 113 12.71 -6.59 -1.91
C ASP A 113 13.51 -7.04 -3.13
N VAL A 114 12.98 -7.98 -3.91
CA VAL A 114 13.59 -8.42 -5.17
C VAL A 114 13.60 -7.26 -6.18
N PRO A 115 14.77 -6.88 -6.72
CA PRO A 115 14.86 -5.86 -7.75
C PRO A 115 14.07 -6.28 -8.99
N LYS A 116 12.94 -5.63 -9.27
CA LYS A 116 12.05 -6.03 -10.39
C LYS A 116 12.61 -5.69 -11.77
N HIS A 117 13.29 -4.54 -11.86
CA HIS A 117 13.89 -4.02 -13.08
C HIS A 117 15.29 -3.52 -12.76
N PHE A 118 16.27 -3.96 -13.54
CA PHE A 118 17.66 -3.54 -13.35
C PHE A 118 18.35 -3.31 -14.70
N SER A 119 19.11 -2.22 -14.81
CA SER A 119 19.92 -1.91 -15.99
C SER A 119 21.37 -1.71 -15.57
N PHE A 120 22.28 -2.41 -16.24
CA PHE A 120 23.73 -2.27 -15.98
C PHE A 120 24.36 -1.03 -16.61
N LYS A 121 23.65 -0.32 -17.50
CA LYS A 121 24.22 0.88 -18.16
C LYS A 121 24.54 1.97 -17.14
N LYS A 122 25.78 2.51 -17.21
CA LYS A 122 26.09 3.82 -16.63
C LYS A 122 25.26 4.85 -17.38
N LYS A 123 24.43 5.64 -16.67
CA LYS A 123 23.98 6.92 -17.20
C LYS A 123 25.24 7.78 -17.31
N PHE A 124 25.72 7.98 -18.53
CA PHE A 124 26.69 9.02 -18.87
C PHE A 124 25.96 10.35 -18.99
#